data_AF-A0A1I1PIN6-F1
#
_entry.id   AF-A0A1I1PIN6-F1
#
_cell.length_a   1.000
_cell.length_b   1.000
_cell.length_c   1.000
_cell.angle_alpha   90.00
_cell.angle_beta   90.00
_cell.angle_gamma   90.00
#
_symmetry.space_group_name_H-M   'P 1'
#
loop_
_entity.id
_entity.type
_entity.pdbx_description
1 polymer ?
#
loop_
_entity_poly.entity_id
_entity_poly.type
_entity_poly.pdbx_seq_one_letter_code
_entity_poly.pdbx_strand_id
1 'polypeptide(L)'
;MDDNNFFEYPYSEFRDGVEQDFTENVRVKKKVFYKNIGIIAAGIVCMLLFVLRLPSIFLWLGIILLIVGSVLFKNTSKHDEHLLEIYAGERKMELIYYTNSYRFKRVLNVAYEDILRAEFANNSYEKFRLCFKTSEDTNLSSFTLDNKKLDEPLENILEFDLAPNSLEQGFFLYLASSCFVIRNYNRKKIEKKYGTAEEYFNNIGADFFSPGE
;
A
#
# COMPACT_ATOMS: atom_id res chain seq x y z
N MET A 1 5.40 -12.14 21.55
CA MET A 1 4.80 -10.84 21.25
C MET A 1 5.05 -9.99 22.47
N ASP A 2 5.67 -8.82 22.31
CA ASP A 2 5.81 -7.88 23.42
C ASP A 2 4.43 -7.27 23.66
N ASP A 3 3.87 -7.44 24.86
CA ASP A 3 2.57 -6.88 25.29
C ASP A 3 2.56 -5.31 25.36
N ASN A 4 3.56 -4.65 24.79
CA ASN A 4 3.83 -3.20 24.92
C ASN A 4 3.93 -2.48 23.56
N ASN A 5 3.18 -2.90 22.55
CA ASN A 5 3.06 -2.10 21.33
C ASN A 5 2.21 -0.85 21.63
N PHE A 6 2.74 0.33 21.35
CA PHE A 6 1.97 1.57 21.46
C PHE A 6 1.10 1.82 20.22
N PHE A 7 1.41 1.13 19.11
CA PHE A 7 0.63 1.19 17.88
C PHE A 7 0.58 -0.18 17.20
N GLU A 8 -0.62 -0.61 16.84
CA GLU A 8 -0.87 -1.83 16.09
C GLU A 8 -1.85 -1.54 14.95
N TYR A 9 -1.48 -1.93 13.74
CA TYR A 9 -2.36 -1.92 12.61
C TYR A 9 -2.07 -3.11 11.70
N PRO A 10 -3.07 -3.93 11.34
CA PRO A 10 -4.35 -4.04 12.01
C PRO A 10 -4.16 -4.52 13.46
N TYR A 11 -5.18 -4.36 14.30
CA TYR A 11 -5.14 -4.85 15.68
C TYR A 11 -4.76 -6.33 15.71
N SER A 12 -3.93 -6.73 16.68
CA SER A 12 -3.41 -8.09 16.82
C SER A 12 -4.48 -9.19 16.77
N GLU A 13 -5.69 -8.91 17.26
CA GLU A 13 -6.84 -9.82 17.21
C GLU A 13 -7.31 -10.19 15.79
N PHE A 14 -7.04 -9.34 14.80
CA PHE A 14 -7.42 -9.58 13.41
C PHE A 14 -6.28 -10.18 12.57
N ARG A 15 -5.05 -10.26 13.11
CA ARG A 15 -3.84 -10.62 12.36
C ARG A 15 -3.97 -11.95 11.59
N ASP A 16 -4.60 -12.96 12.20
CA ASP A 16 -4.75 -14.29 11.60
C ASP A 16 -5.62 -14.30 10.32
N GLY A 17 -6.54 -13.34 10.17
CA GLY A 17 -7.42 -13.23 8.99
C GLY A 17 -6.89 -12.35 7.88
N VAL A 18 -5.91 -11.49 8.17
CA VAL A 18 -5.48 -10.40 7.29
C VAL A 18 -4.90 -10.89 5.97
N GLU A 19 -4.04 -11.91 6.02
CA GLU A 19 -3.43 -12.49 4.82
C GLU A 19 -4.48 -13.15 3.91
N GLN A 20 -5.47 -13.80 4.51
CA GLN A 20 -6.58 -14.42 3.78
C GLN A 20 -7.46 -13.35 3.11
N ASP A 21 -7.84 -12.32 3.87
CA ASP A 21 -8.66 -11.21 3.38
C ASP A 21 -7.96 -10.45 2.27
N PHE A 22 -6.66 -10.18 2.41
CA PHE A 22 -5.84 -9.56 1.36
C PHE A 22 -5.84 -10.41 0.08
N THR A 23 -5.59 -11.71 0.21
CA THR A 23 -5.54 -12.64 -0.92
C THR A 23 -6.89 -12.75 -1.63
N GLU A 24 -7.99 -12.79 -0.88
CA GLU A 24 -9.34 -12.83 -1.42
C GLU A 24 -9.69 -11.52 -2.14
N ASN A 25 -9.41 -10.37 -1.54
CA ASN A 25 -9.65 -9.06 -2.13
C ASN A 25 -8.88 -8.89 -3.45
N VAL A 26 -7.61 -9.28 -3.48
CA VAL A 26 -6.79 -9.30 -4.70
C VAL A 26 -7.43 -10.19 -5.77
N ARG A 27 -7.88 -11.40 -5.39
CA ARG A 27 -8.51 -12.35 -6.30
C ARG A 27 -9.82 -11.81 -6.89
N VAL A 28 -10.67 -11.20 -6.06
CA VAL A 28 -11.95 -10.60 -6.48
C VAL A 28 -11.71 -9.44 -7.43
N LYS A 29 -10.81 -8.50 -7.09
CA LYS A 29 -10.48 -7.35 -7.94
C LYS A 29 -9.91 -7.80 -9.29
N LYS A 30 -9.02 -8.80 -9.29
CA LYS A 30 -8.47 -9.39 -10.52
C LYS A 30 -9.56 -10.02 -11.40
N LYS A 31 -10.51 -10.74 -10.80
CA LYS A 31 -11.66 -11.31 -11.52
C LYS A 31 -12.54 -10.22 -12.15
N VAL A 32 -12.83 -9.15 -11.42
CA VAL A 32 -13.59 -8.00 -11.94
C VAL A 32 -12.84 -7.31 -13.07
N PHE A 33 -11.52 -7.13 -12.94
CA PHE A 33 -10.67 -6.54 -13.96
C PHE A 33 -10.73 -7.32 -15.28
N TYR A 34 -10.50 -8.64 -15.26
CA TYR A 34 -10.59 -9.47 -16.48
C TYR A 34 -11.99 -9.51 -17.08
N LYS A 35 -13.03 -9.49 -16.24
CA LYS A 35 -14.42 -9.38 -16.72
C LYS A 35 -14.62 -8.07 -17.49
N ASN A 36 -14.15 -6.94 -16.96
CA ASN A 36 -14.28 -5.64 -17.61
C ASN A 36 -13.48 -5.57 -18.92
N ILE A 37 -12.26 -6.13 -18.95
CA ILE A 37 -11.48 -6.26 -20.20
C ILE A 37 -12.25 -7.09 -21.23
N GLY A 38 -12.83 -8.22 -20.82
CA GLY A 38 -13.63 -9.07 -21.71
C GLY A 38 -14.81 -8.33 -22.34
N ILE A 39 -15.52 -7.52 -21.55
CA ILE A 39 -16.64 -6.69 -22.04
C ILE A 39 -16.16 -5.65 -23.05
N ILE A 40 -15.06 -4.95 -22.75
CA ILE A 40 -14.49 -3.93 -23.65
C ILE A 40 -14.02 -4.59 -24.96
N ALA A 41 -13.31 -5.72 -24.87
CA ALA A 41 -12.84 -6.46 -26.05
C ALA A 41 -14.00 -6.95 -26.91
N ALA A 42 -15.05 -7.51 -26.30
CA ALA A 42 -16.25 -7.93 -27.03
C ALA A 42 -16.95 -6.74 -27.70
N GLY A 43 -17.03 -5.58 -27.02
CA GLY A 43 -17.55 -4.34 -27.60
C GLY A 43 -16.76 -3.89 -28.83
N ILE A 44 -15.43 -3.94 -28.77
CA ILE A 44 -14.54 -3.60 -29.91
C ILE A 44 -14.76 -4.58 -31.07
N VAL A 45 -14.84 -5.90 -30.82
CA VAL A 45 -15.05 -6.91 -31.86
C VAL A 45 -16.42 -6.75 -32.53
N CYS A 46 -17.50 -6.58 -31.76
CA CYS A 46 -18.83 -6.30 -32.30
C CYS A 46 -18.85 -5.03 -33.15
N MET A 47 -18.12 -4.00 -32.74
CA MET A 47 -18.01 -2.74 -33.46
C MET A 47 -17.25 -2.90 -34.78
N LEU A 48 -16.13 -3.62 -34.79
CA LEU A 48 -15.38 -3.95 -36.01
C LEU A 48 -16.22 -4.75 -37.02
N LEU A 49 -17.00 -5.73 -36.54
CA LEU A 49 -17.93 -6.50 -37.37
C LEU A 49 -19.08 -5.65 -37.94
N PHE A 50 -19.52 -4.62 -37.22
CA PHE A 50 -20.57 -3.70 -37.64
C PHE A 50 -20.07 -2.65 -38.65
N VAL A 51 -18.84 -2.15 -38.48
CA VAL A 51 -18.19 -1.15 -39.36
C VAL A 51 -17.92 -1.69 -40.76
N LEU A 52 -17.69 -3.00 -40.91
CA LEU A 52 -17.53 -3.65 -42.22
C LEU A 52 -18.76 -3.54 -43.14
N ARG A 53 -19.90 -3.04 -42.64
CA ARG A 53 -21.17 -2.91 -43.40
C ARG A 53 -21.73 -1.49 -43.54
N LEU A 54 -21.09 -0.44 -43.00
CA LEU A 54 -21.68 0.90 -42.90
C LEU A 54 -20.75 2.06 -43.31
N PRO A 55 -21.30 3.22 -43.69
CA PRO A 55 -20.52 4.38 -44.15
C PRO A 55 -19.61 4.99 -43.07
N SER A 56 -18.60 5.74 -43.53
CA SER A 56 -17.44 6.28 -42.80
C SER A 56 -17.72 7.10 -41.51
N ILE A 57 -18.96 7.53 -41.27
CA ILE A 57 -19.39 8.23 -40.05
C ILE A 57 -19.26 7.33 -38.80
N PHE A 58 -19.38 6.00 -38.92
CA PHE A 58 -19.23 5.08 -37.79
C PHE A 58 -17.77 4.85 -37.34
N LEU A 59 -16.78 5.19 -38.17
CA LEU A 59 -15.36 5.11 -37.80
C LEU A 59 -15.01 6.11 -36.69
N TRP A 60 -15.59 7.31 -36.73
CA TRP A 60 -15.38 8.34 -35.70
C TRP A 60 -15.92 7.92 -34.33
N LEU A 61 -17.05 7.21 -34.30
CA LEU A 61 -17.61 6.66 -33.06
C LEU A 61 -16.67 5.62 -32.42
N GLY A 62 -15.96 4.84 -33.24
CA GLY A 62 -14.98 3.84 -32.78
C GLY A 62 -13.74 4.46 -32.17
N ILE A 63 -13.24 5.55 -32.76
CA ILE A 63 -12.11 6.29 -32.22
C ILE A 63 -12.47 6.88 -30.85
N ILE A 64 -13.67 7.43 -30.68
CA ILE A 64 -14.14 7.95 -29.39
C ILE A 64 -14.22 6.82 -28.34
N LEU A 65 -14.76 5.66 -28.71
CA LEU A 65 -14.82 4.48 -27.84
C LEU A 65 -13.44 3.94 -27.45
N LEU A 66 -12.47 3.94 -28.36
CA LEU A 66 -11.08 3.57 -28.07
C LEU A 66 -10.42 4.56 -27.11
N ILE A 67 -10.67 5.86 -27.27
CA ILE A 67 -10.20 6.89 -26.34
C ILE A 67 -10.82 6.67 -24.95
N VAL A 68 -12.14 6.48 -24.87
CA VAL A 68 -12.83 6.21 -23.59
C VAL A 68 -12.31 4.91 -22.97
N GLY A 69 -12.15 3.85 -23.76
CA GLY A 69 -11.61 2.57 -23.33
C GLY A 69 -10.17 2.68 -22.81
N SER A 70 -9.30 3.43 -23.48
CA SER A 70 -7.92 3.66 -23.05
C SER A 70 -7.84 4.51 -21.77
N VAL A 71 -8.70 5.52 -21.61
CA VAL A 71 -8.80 6.30 -20.37
C VAL A 71 -9.27 5.43 -19.21
N LEU A 72 -10.30 4.61 -19.42
CA LEU A 72 -10.77 3.65 -18.42
C LEU A 72 -9.70 2.60 -18.09
N PHE A 73 -8.97 2.10 -19.09
CA PHE A 73 -7.88 1.12 -18.91
C PHE A 73 -6.69 1.69 -18.12
N LYS A 74 -6.32 2.95 -18.37
CA LYS A 74 -5.25 3.64 -17.63
C LYS A 74 -5.61 3.83 -16.16
N ASN A 75 -6.90 3.99 -15.84
CA ASN A 75 -7.36 4.12 -14.47
C ASN A 75 -7.47 2.77 -13.74
N THR A 76 -7.69 1.66 -14.46
CA THR A 76 -7.78 0.31 -13.87
C THR A 76 -6.43 -0.40 -13.72
N SER A 77 -5.36 0.06 -14.40
CA SER A 77 -4.02 -0.53 -14.27
C SER A 77 -3.27 -0.11 -13.00
N LYS A 78 -3.84 0.75 -12.15
CA LYS A 78 -3.23 1.24 -10.90
C LYS A 78 -3.47 0.31 -9.68
N HIS A 79 -3.89 -0.93 -9.89
CA HIS A 79 -4.22 -1.86 -8.80
C HIS A 79 -3.02 -2.70 -8.35
N ASP A 80 -1.93 -2.02 -7.96
CA ASP A 80 -1.01 -2.61 -7.00
C ASP A 80 -1.66 -2.48 -5.62
N GLU A 81 -2.59 -3.41 -5.36
CA GLU A 81 -3.11 -3.64 -4.03
C GLU A 81 -1.93 -3.98 -3.13
N HIS A 82 -1.81 -3.19 -2.07
CA HIS A 82 -0.83 -3.38 -1.02
C HIS A 82 -1.54 -3.31 0.31
N LEU A 83 -0.88 -3.88 1.32
CA LEU A 83 -1.28 -3.77 2.70
C LEU A 83 -0.01 -3.71 3.53
N LEU A 84 0.00 -2.86 4.55
CA LEU A 84 1.09 -2.76 5.50
C LEU A 84 0.57 -3.03 6.91
N GLU A 85 1.05 -4.11 7.50
CA GLU A 85 0.91 -4.31 8.94
C GLU A 85 2.07 -3.59 9.66
N ILE A 86 1.75 -2.93 10.77
CA ILE A 86 2.66 -2.15 11.61
C ILE A 86 2.42 -2.56 13.06
N TYR A 87 3.45 -3.12 13.69
CA TYR A 87 3.48 -3.38 15.13
C TYR A 87 4.66 -2.61 15.71
N ALA A 88 4.38 -1.47 16.33
CA ALA A 88 5.40 -0.57 16.85
C ALA A 88 5.42 -0.60 18.37
N GLY A 89 6.53 -1.09 18.93
CA GLY A 89 6.86 -1.02 20.34
C GLY A 89 7.83 0.12 20.63
N GLU A 90 8.25 0.28 21.88
CA GLU A 90 9.09 1.41 22.31
C GLU A 90 10.47 1.47 21.64
N ARG A 91 11.06 0.33 21.29
CA ARG A 91 12.45 0.25 20.79
C ARG A 91 12.60 -0.34 19.38
N LYS A 92 11.59 -1.06 18.92
CA LYS A 92 11.60 -1.78 17.64
C LYS A 92 10.20 -1.77 17.04
N MET A 93 10.14 -1.97 15.72
CA MET A 93 8.90 -2.22 15.01
C MET A 93 9.00 -3.45 14.11
N GLU A 94 7.89 -4.13 13.94
CA GLU A 94 7.67 -5.15 12.92
C GLU A 94 6.78 -4.54 11.83
N LEU A 95 7.26 -4.58 10.58
CA LEU A 95 6.51 -4.19 9.40
C LEU A 95 6.28 -5.40 8.51
N ILE A 96 5.03 -5.65 8.12
CA ILE A 96 4.69 -6.73 7.18
C ILE A 96 4.04 -6.11 5.96
N TYR A 97 4.76 -6.12 4.85
CA TYR A 97 4.32 -5.52 3.60
C TYR A 97 3.88 -6.58 2.60
N TYR A 98 2.61 -6.53 2.22
CA TYR A 98 2.00 -7.35 1.19
C TYR A 98 1.91 -6.56 -0.11
N THR A 99 2.26 -7.20 -1.22
CA THR A 99 2.13 -6.59 -2.55
C THR A 99 1.62 -7.62 -3.56
N ASN A 100 0.57 -7.25 -4.29
CA ASN A 100 -0.02 -8.10 -5.33
C ASN A 100 0.96 -8.40 -6.47
N SER A 101 1.85 -7.45 -6.79
CA SER A 101 2.77 -7.57 -7.92
C SER A 101 3.70 -8.79 -7.82
N TYR A 102 4.03 -9.23 -6.61
CA TYR A 102 5.06 -10.25 -6.41
C TYR A 102 4.62 -11.52 -5.69
N ARG A 103 3.37 -11.63 -5.21
CA ARG A 103 2.86 -12.79 -4.46
C ARG A 103 3.76 -13.25 -3.30
N PHE A 104 4.50 -12.32 -2.73
CA PHE A 104 5.24 -12.51 -1.50
C PHE A 104 4.87 -11.40 -0.52
N LYS A 105 5.10 -11.66 0.77
CA LYS A 105 5.12 -10.65 1.81
C LYS A 105 6.55 -10.46 2.30
N ARG A 106 6.88 -9.23 2.67
CA ARG A 106 8.16 -8.87 3.28
C ARG A 106 7.93 -8.55 4.74
N VAL A 107 8.67 -9.20 5.62
CA VAL A 107 8.64 -8.99 7.07
C VAL A 107 9.95 -8.32 7.44
N LEU A 108 9.86 -7.08 7.93
CA LEU A 108 10.98 -6.32 8.46
C LEU A 108 10.80 -6.19 9.97
N ASN A 109 11.66 -6.84 10.73
CA ASN A 109 11.89 -6.48 12.12
C ASN A 109 13.00 -5.45 12.14
N VAL A 110 12.80 -4.32 12.80
CA VAL A 110 13.82 -3.26 12.85
C VAL A 110 13.84 -2.58 14.21
N ALA A 111 15.01 -2.58 14.84
CA ALA A 111 15.31 -1.71 15.96
C ALA A 111 15.46 -0.27 15.47
N TYR A 112 14.89 0.70 16.18
CA TYR A 112 14.90 2.09 15.72
C TYR A 112 16.32 2.66 15.57
N GLU A 113 17.27 2.18 16.37
CA GLU A 113 18.69 2.55 16.30
C GLU A 113 19.42 2.06 15.04
N ASP A 114 18.93 0.99 14.42
CA ASP A 114 19.51 0.43 13.19
C ASP A 114 18.99 1.13 11.92
N ILE A 115 18.04 2.06 12.06
CA ILE A 115 17.52 2.84 10.92
C ILE A 115 18.54 3.90 10.52
N LEU A 116 19.18 3.67 9.37
CA LEU A 116 20.18 4.59 8.80
C LEU A 116 19.53 5.77 8.09
N ARG A 117 18.39 5.54 7.44
CA ARG A 117 17.65 6.57 6.69
C ARG A 117 16.18 6.19 6.60
N ALA A 118 15.30 7.13 6.93
CA ALA A 118 13.87 7.03 6.70
C ALA A 118 13.40 8.27 5.92
N GLU A 119 12.60 8.10 4.87
CA GLU A 119 12.06 9.23 4.12
C GLU A 119 10.78 8.89 3.34
N PHE A 120 9.96 9.91 3.10
CA PHE A 120 8.91 9.82 2.10
C PHE A 120 9.51 9.89 0.70
N ALA A 121 9.20 8.90 -0.13
CA ALA A 121 9.71 8.78 -1.50
C ALA A 121 8.89 9.61 -2.51
N ASN A 122 7.74 10.16 -2.10
CA ASN A 122 6.89 10.99 -2.94
C ASN A 122 6.32 12.21 -2.19
N ASN A 123 5.87 13.22 -2.95
CA ASN A 123 5.23 14.42 -2.39
C ASN A 123 3.79 14.20 -1.91
N SER A 124 3.19 13.06 -2.26
CA SER A 124 1.87 12.66 -1.78
C SER A 124 1.91 11.96 -0.42
N TYR A 125 3.10 11.70 0.15
CA TYR A 125 3.25 10.97 1.41
C TYR A 125 2.59 9.58 1.41
N GLU A 126 2.53 8.94 0.24
CA GLU A 126 1.92 7.62 0.01
C GLU A 126 2.98 6.56 -0.26
N LYS A 127 4.27 6.92 -0.18
CA LYS A 127 5.38 5.98 -0.37
C LYS A 127 6.48 6.28 0.62
N PHE A 128 6.96 5.26 1.31
CA PHE A 128 7.97 5.36 2.34
C PHE A 128 9.16 4.45 2.04
N ARG A 129 10.36 4.91 2.40
CA ARG A 129 11.59 4.17 2.23
C ARG A 129 12.37 4.14 3.54
N LEU A 130 12.75 2.93 3.94
CA LEU A 130 13.64 2.65 5.07
C LEU A 130 14.93 2.03 4.57
N CYS A 131 16.07 2.60 4.95
CA CYS A 131 17.37 1.98 4.88
C CYS A 131 17.82 1.64 6.29
N PHE A 132 18.30 0.44 6.52
CA PHE A 132 18.66 -0.05 7.84
C PHE A 132 19.99 -0.79 7.82
N LYS A 133 20.51 -1.12 9.00
CA LYS A 133 21.65 -2.01 9.17
C LYS A 133 21.14 -3.37 9.66
N THR A 134 21.65 -4.46 9.08
CA THR A 134 21.32 -5.80 9.56
C THR A 134 21.99 -6.05 10.92
N SER A 135 21.21 -6.55 11.88
CA SER A 135 21.65 -6.92 13.22
C SER A 135 20.88 -8.16 13.70
N GLU A 136 21.05 -8.56 14.96
CA GLU A 136 20.25 -9.63 15.55
C GLU A 136 18.76 -9.24 15.65
N ASP A 137 18.50 -7.99 16.01
CA ASP A 137 17.16 -7.43 16.16
C ASP A 137 16.59 -6.80 14.88
N THR A 138 17.44 -6.56 13.87
CA THR A 138 17.06 -5.96 12.59
C THR A 138 17.29 -6.92 11.43
N ASN A 139 16.21 -7.45 10.88
CA ASN A 139 16.23 -8.40 9.76
C ASN A 139 15.08 -8.17 8.79
N LEU A 140 15.35 -8.37 7.50
CA LEU A 140 14.36 -8.40 6.43
C LEU A 140 14.28 -9.82 5.91
N SER A 141 13.07 -10.38 5.87
CA SER A 141 12.79 -11.70 5.30
C SER A 141 11.65 -11.60 4.31
N SER A 142 11.70 -12.39 3.24
CA SER A 142 10.61 -12.53 2.28
C SER A 142 9.97 -13.90 2.43
N PHE A 143 8.65 -13.94 2.34
CA PHE A 143 7.85 -15.15 2.43
C PHE A 143 6.86 -15.20 1.28
N THR A 144 6.60 -16.38 0.73
CA THR A 144 5.41 -16.58 -0.10
C THR A 144 4.15 -16.35 0.75
N LEU A 145 3.01 -16.13 0.11
CA LEU A 145 1.71 -16.07 0.78
C LEU A 145 1.31 -17.41 1.46
N ASP A 146 2.02 -18.50 1.16
CA ASP A 146 1.88 -19.80 1.85
C ASP A 146 2.87 -19.94 3.03
N ASN A 147 3.42 -18.83 3.52
CA ASN A 147 4.42 -18.76 4.58
C ASN A 147 5.74 -19.52 4.33
N LYS A 148 6.12 -19.75 3.06
CA LYS A 148 7.43 -20.33 2.75
C LYS A 148 8.46 -19.23 2.63
N LYS A 149 9.52 -19.30 3.42
CA LYS A 149 10.64 -18.35 3.35
C LYS A 149 11.31 -18.43 1.98
N LEU A 150 11.59 -17.27 1.40
CA LEU A 150 12.32 -17.11 0.15
C LEU A 150 13.78 -16.75 0.46
N ASP A 151 14.71 -17.54 -0.06
CA ASP A 151 16.16 -17.29 0.05
C ASP A 151 16.62 -16.38 -1.11
N GLU A 152 16.21 -15.12 -1.06
CA GLU A 152 16.62 -14.09 -2.02
C GLU A 152 17.62 -13.12 -1.36
N PRO A 153 18.61 -12.61 -2.11
CA PRO A 153 19.48 -11.56 -1.59
C PRO A 153 18.65 -10.29 -1.37
N LEU A 154 18.38 -9.98 -0.10
CA LEU A 154 17.61 -8.81 0.28
C LEU A 154 18.56 -7.63 0.52
N GLU A 155 18.31 -6.54 -0.19
CA GLU A 155 18.97 -5.28 0.10
C GLU A 155 18.53 -4.76 1.47
N ASN A 156 19.38 -4.00 2.13
CA ASN A 156 19.07 -3.34 3.40
C ASN A 156 18.17 -2.11 3.22
N ILE A 157 17.21 -2.22 2.30
CA ILE A 157 16.28 -1.18 1.90
C ILE A 157 14.90 -1.82 1.76
N LEU A 158 13.93 -1.26 2.47
CA LEU A 158 12.52 -1.56 2.27
C LEU A 158 11.80 -0.31 1.79
N GLU A 159 11.24 -0.38 0.58
CA GLU A 159 10.33 0.63 0.03
C GLU A 159 8.93 0.04 -0.09
N PHE A 160 7.94 0.78 0.38
CA PHE A 160 6.56 0.35 0.44
C PHE A 160 5.61 1.52 0.23
N ASP A 161 4.44 1.21 -0.31
CA ASP A 161 3.33 2.13 -0.46
C ASP A 161 2.51 2.18 0.83
N LEU A 162 1.91 3.34 1.09
CA LEU A 162 1.02 3.61 2.20
C LEU A 162 -0.37 3.90 1.64
N ALA A 163 -1.39 3.23 2.16
CA ALA A 163 -2.76 3.51 1.76
C ALA A 163 -3.12 4.97 2.11
N PRO A 164 -3.62 5.79 1.17
CA PRO A 164 -3.95 7.18 1.44
C PRO A 164 -5.13 7.28 2.41
N ASN A 165 -5.09 8.26 3.32
CA ASN A 165 -6.09 8.47 4.38
C ASN A 165 -6.36 7.20 5.21
N SER A 166 -5.29 6.48 5.57
CA SER A 166 -5.36 5.27 6.38
C SER A 166 -4.55 5.41 7.67
N LEU A 167 -4.69 4.42 8.55
CA LEU A 167 -3.85 4.25 9.74
C LEU A 167 -2.37 4.05 9.37
N GLU A 168 -2.07 3.36 8.27
CA GLU A 168 -0.69 3.20 7.76
C GLU A 168 -0.05 4.55 7.50
N GLN A 169 -0.73 5.40 6.73
CA GLN A 169 -0.25 6.75 6.41
C GLN A 169 -0.20 7.63 7.67
N GLY A 170 -1.20 7.53 8.56
CA GLY A 170 -1.25 8.26 9.82
C GLY A 170 -0.05 7.98 10.71
N PHE A 171 0.36 6.71 10.84
CA PHE A 171 1.53 6.31 11.60
C PHE A 171 2.79 7.04 11.11
N PHE A 172 3.10 6.99 9.82
CA PHE A 172 4.32 7.63 9.30
C PHE A 172 4.25 9.17 9.28
N LEU A 173 3.04 9.75 9.17
CA LEU A 173 2.87 11.20 9.21
C LEU A 173 3.04 11.78 10.62
N TYR A 174 2.53 11.10 11.66
CA TYR A 174 2.40 11.71 12.99
C TYR A 174 3.12 10.95 14.11
N LEU A 175 3.23 9.63 14.04
CA LEU A 175 3.76 8.80 15.12
C LEU A 175 5.22 8.43 14.91
N ALA A 176 5.59 7.93 13.73
CA ALA A 176 6.94 7.40 13.46
C ALA A 176 8.09 8.38 13.75
N SER A 177 7.83 9.69 13.63
CA SER A 177 8.84 10.73 13.92
C SER A 177 9.25 10.83 15.40
N SER A 178 8.47 10.28 16.34
CA SER A 178 8.88 10.16 17.75
C SER A 178 9.80 8.97 17.99
N CYS A 179 9.78 7.96 17.10
CA CYS A 179 10.59 6.74 17.20
C CYS A 179 11.95 6.88 16.52
N PHE A 180 12.00 7.52 15.34
CA PHE A 180 13.22 7.68 14.55
C PHE A 180 13.17 8.93 13.66
N VAL A 181 14.34 9.35 13.18
CA VAL A 181 14.46 10.55 12.34
C VAL A 181 13.99 10.29 10.92
N ILE A 182 12.97 11.04 10.49
CA ILE A 182 12.48 11.03 9.10
C ILE A 182 13.07 12.23 8.36
N ARG A 183 13.82 11.98 7.29
CA ARG A 183 14.45 13.00 6.46
C ARG A 183 13.38 13.83 5.74
N ASN A 184 13.62 15.14 5.65
CA ASN A 184 12.72 16.11 5.03
C ASN A 184 11.31 16.14 5.67
N TYR A 185 11.18 15.62 6.89
CA TYR A 185 9.95 15.70 7.65
C TYR A 185 9.65 17.16 7.99
N ASN A 186 8.48 17.64 7.57
CA ASN A 186 8.04 19.00 7.84
C ASN A 186 6.60 18.96 8.35
N ARG A 187 6.49 18.96 9.68
CA ARG A 187 5.21 18.93 10.39
C ARG A 187 4.23 20.02 9.92
N LYS A 188 4.69 21.26 9.73
CA LYS A 188 3.84 22.36 9.25
C LYS A 188 3.27 22.09 7.85
N LYS A 189 4.07 21.51 6.96
CA LYS A 189 3.63 21.15 5.60
C LYS A 189 2.64 19.98 5.63
N ILE A 190 2.86 19.00 6.51
CA ILE A 190 1.95 17.88 6.73
C ILE A 190 0.62 18.38 7.28
N GLU A 191 0.64 19.18 8.36
CA GLU A 191 -0.57 19.69 9.00
C GLU A 191 -1.40 20.58 8.07
N LYS A 192 -0.75 21.38 7.22
CA LYS A 192 -1.45 22.17 6.19
C LYS A 192 -2.21 21.29 5.17
N LYS A 193 -1.74 20.07 4.91
CA LYS A 193 -2.32 19.17 3.90
C LYS A 193 -3.32 18.17 4.50
N TYR A 194 -3.04 17.69 5.70
CA TYR A 194 -3.75 16.56 6.32
C TYR A 194 -4.45 16.90 7.64
N GLY A 195 -4.34 18.14 8.12
CA GLY A 195 -4.85 18.55 9.44
C GLY A 195 -3.91 18.21 10.58
N THR A 196 -4.33 18.42 11.81
CA THR A 196 -3.58 17.95 12.98
C THR A 196 -3.61 16.41 13.06
N ALA A 197 -2.79 15.82 13.92
CA ALA A 197 -2.87 14.38 14.18
C ALA A 197 -4.29 14.00 14.63
N GLU A 198 -4.84 14.71 15.62
CA GLU A 198 -6.20 14.51 16.12
C GLU A 198 -7.25 14.59 15.00
N GLU A 199 -7.21 15.63 14.16
CA GLU A 199 -8.12 15.77 13.02
C GLU A 199 -7.97 14.60 12.03
N TYR A 200 -6.74 14.20 11.71
CA TYR A 200 -6.48 13.13 10.77
C TYR A 200 -7.04 11.79 11.25
N PHE A 201 -6.77 11.43 12.52
CA PHE A 201 -7.23 10.16 13.08
C PHE A 201 -8.74 10.14 13.34
N ASN A 202 -9.33 11.25 13.79
CA ASN A 202 -10.79 11.39 13.89
C ASN A 202 -11.48 11.22 12.53
N ASN A 203 -10.91 11.77 11.45
CA ASN A 203 -11.48 11.67 10.11
C ASN A 203 -11.48 10.24 9.53
N ILE A 204 -10.53 9.41 9.92
CA ILE A 204 -10.45 8.00 9.47
C ILE A 204 -11.18 7.05 10.42
N GLY A 205 -11.87 7.58 11.45
CA GLY A 205 -12.58 6.77 12.44
C GLY A 205 -11.66 6.00 13.39
N ALA A 206 -10.44 6.50 13.59
CA ALA A 206 -9.51 5.95 14.55
C ALA A 206 -9.64 6.73 15.86
N ASP A 207 -10.26 6.13 16.87
CA ASP A 207 -10.27 6.67 18.23
C ASP A 207 -8.83 6.75 18.72
N PHE A 208 -8.30 7.97 18.88
CA PHE A 208 -6.92 8.14 19.33
C PHE A 208 -6.81 7.78 20.82
N PHE A 209 -5.96 6.81 21.13
CA PHE A 209 -5.51 6.54 22.48
C PHE A 209 -4.78 7.77 23.03
N SER A 210 -5.28 8.31 24.15
CA SER A 210 -4.56 9.26 24.97
C SER A 210 -3.29 8.57 25.47
N PRO A 211 -2.07 9.06 25.17
CA PRO A 211 -0.91 8.65 25.95
C PRO A 211 -1.17 9.13 27.38
N GLY A 212 -0.92 8.26 28.35
CA GLY A 212 -1.31 8.44 29.74
C GLY A 212 -1.00 9.81 30.34
N GLU A 213 -1.93 10.28 31.16
CA GLU A 213 -1.60 11.08 32.35
C GLU A 213 -0.97 10.18 33.43
#